data_AF-A0A8B8BTU1-F1
#
_entry.id   AF-A0A8B8BTU1-F1
#
_cell.length_a   1.000
_cell.length_b   1.000
_cell.length_c   1.000
_cell.angle_alpha   90.00
_cell.angle_beta   90.00
_cell.angle_gamma   90.00
#
_symmetry.space_group_name_H-M   'P 1'
#
loop_
_entity.id
_entity.type
_entity.pdbx_description
1 polymer ?
#
loop_
_entity_poly.entity_id
_entity_poly.type
_entity_poly.pdbx_seq_one_letter_code
_entity_poly.pdbx_strand_id
1 'polypeptide(L)'
;MEQKHVGHFIVLNQKPLYCYECQSSSASPNFCSDPFNATMLTTNVSICEGHCVKWVRQPQPGKETYIRTCSTRLKIKMMINIVCVEESRPSTGEICFCKETRCNSAEGWRVSVLALICALVLFNELT
;
A
#
# COMPACT_ATOMS: atom_id res chain seq x y z
N MET A 1 39.26 -28.33 2.59
CA MET A 1 38.33 -27.64 1.68
C MET A 1 37.70 -26.51 2.48
N GLU A 2 37.87 -25.29 1.97
CA GLU A 2 38.28 -24.11 2.75
C GLU A 2 37.08 -23.34 3.30
N GLN A 3 37.00 -23.21 4.62
CA GLN A 3 36.11 -22.27 5.29
C GLN A 3 36.70 -20.86 5.15
N LYS A 4 36.10 -20.02 4.32
CA LYS A 4 36.47 -18.60 4.24
C LYS A 4 35.50 -17.79 5.10
N HIS A 5 35.91 -17.53 6.34
CA HIS A 5 35.30 -16.51 7.18
C HIS A 5 35.59 -15.13 6.58
N VAL A 6 34.57 -14.50 5.99
CA VAL A 6 34.52 -13.07 5.72
C VAL A 6 33.16 -12.59 6.25
N GLY A 7 33.18 -11.45 6.94
CA GLY A 7 32.17 -10.97 7.88
C GLY A 7 30.71 -11.12 7.47
N HIS A 8 29.91 -11.37 8.50
CA HIS A 8 28.45 -11.37 8.58
C HIS A 8 27.73 -10.48 7.53
N PHE A 9 27.42 -11.06 6.37
CA PHE A 9 26.43 -10.54 5.45
C PHE A 9 25.65 -11.73 4.87
N ILE A 10 24.47 -11.98 5.43
CA ILE A 10 23.52 -12.92 4.84
C ILE A 10 23.03 -12.26 3.55
N VAL A 11 23.59 -12.62 2.39
CA VAL A 11 22.99 -12.28 1.10
C VAL A 11 21.75 -13.15 0.95
N LEU A 12 20.65 -12.73 1.58
CA LEU A 12 19.34 -13.25 1.24
C LEU A 12 19.11 -12.86 -0.22
N ASN A 13 18.89 -13.85 -1.07
CA ASN A 13 18.51 -13.68 -2.47
C ASN A 13 17.10 -13.07 -2.53
N GLN A 14 16.99 -11.78 -2.19
CA GLN A 14 15.73 -11.06 -2.15
C GLN A 14 15.39 -10.63 -3.57
N LYS A 15 14.26 -11.14 -4.09
CA LYS A 15 13.72 -10.65 -5.35
C LYS A 15 13.54 -9.13 -5.27
N PRO A 16 13.86 -8.37 -6.33
CA PRO A 16 13.62 -6.93 -6.34
C PRO A 16 12.14 -6.65 -6.10
N LEU A 17 11.84 -5.76 -5.15
CA LEU A 17 10.50 -5.29 -4.84
C LEU A 17 10.16 -4.16 -5.81
N TYR A 18 9.11 -4.33 -6.61
CA TYR A 18 8.62 -3.27 -7.49
C TYR A 18 7.36 -2.63 -6.92
N CYS A 19 7.27 -1.31 -6.95
CA CYS A 19 6.12 -0.55 -6.47
C CYS A 19 5.60 0.38 -7.57
N TYR A 20 4.29 0.65 -7.58
CA TYR A 20 3.73 1.72 -8.39
C TYR A 20 4.16 3.09 -7.85
N GLU A 21 4.46 4.01 -8.77
CA GLU A 21 4.91 5.38 -8.51
C GLU A 21 3.98 6.39 -9.20
N CYS A 22 3.06 6.99 -8.45
CA CYS A 22 2.13 7.94 -9.03
C CYS A 22 1.56 8.90 -8.00
N GLN A 23 1.13 10.07 -8.45
CA GLN A 23 0.43 11.06 -7.65
C GLN A 23 -0.69 11.70 -8.48
N SER A 24 -1.92 11.67 -7.97
CA SER A 24 -3.06 12.38 -8.57
C SER A 24 -3.89 13.08 -7.50
N SER A 25 -4.54 14.19 -7.86
CA SER A 25 -5.50 14.87 -6.97
C SER A 25 -6.93 14.50 -7.34
N SER A 26 -7.87 14.65 -6.41
CA SER A 26 -9.31 14.52 -6.70
C SER A 26 -9.84 15.58 -7.68
N ALA A 27 -9.07 16.65 -7.92
CA ALA A 27 -9.40 17.72 -8.86
C ALA A 27 -8.85 17.51 -10.29
N SER A 28 -8.07 16.46 -10.53
CA SER A 28 -7.45 16.13 -11.82
C SER A 28 -7.64 14.65 -12.15
N PRO A 29 -7.04 14.08 -13.22
CA PRO A 29 -7.21 12.66 -13.52
C PRO A 29 -6.81 11.79 -12.33
N ASN A 30 -7.77 11.12 -11.70
CA ASN A 30 -7.63 10.38 -10.46
C ASN A 30 -7.08 8.96 -10.67
N PHE A 31 -6.12 8.78 -11.56
CA PHE A 31 -5.58 7.46 -11.96
C PHE A 31 -4.89 6.70 -10.82
N CYS A 32 -4.43 7.39 -9.77
CA CYS A 32 -3.88 6.76 -8.57
C CYS A 32 -4.94 6.37 -7.54
N SER A 33 -6.17 6.87 -7.68
CA SER A 33 -7.31 6.52 -6.83
C SER A 33 -7.71 5.07 -7.03
N ASP A 34 -8.47 4.53 -6.08
CA ASP A 34 -9.18 3.28 -6.27
C ASP A 34 -10.54 3.56 -6.94
N PRO A 35 -11.00 2.74 -7.90
CA PRO A 35 -10.30 1.61 -8.50
C PRO A 35 -9.08 2.02 -9.33
N PHE A 36 -7.96 1.32 -9.14
CA PHE A 36 -6.67 1.69 -9.72
C PHE A 36 -6.59 1.42 -11.22
N ASN A 37 -6.24 2.44 -12.01
CA ASN A 37 -6.04 2.30 -13.46
C ASN A 37 -4.58 1.98 -13.81
N ALA A 38 -4.20 0.71 -13.65
CA ALA A 38 -2.84 0.24 -13.93
C ALA A 38 -2.41 0.45 -15.39
N THR A 39 -3.35 0.41 -16.34
CA THR A 39 -3.08 0.58 -17.78
C THR A 39 -2.59 1.99 -18.11
N MET A 40 -3.05 3.00 -17.38
CA MET A 40 -2.57 4.39 -17.52
C MET A 40 -1.18 4.62 -16.89
N LEU A 41 -0.65 3.64 -16.15
CA LEU A 41 0.56 3.77 -15.34
C LEU A 41 1.59 2.65 -15.62
N THR A 42 1.54 2.05 -16.81
CA THR A 42 2.37 0.89 -17.18
C THR A 42 3.88 1.14 -17.06
N THR A 43 4.31 2.40 -17.20
CA THR A 43 5.72 2.83 -17.06
C THR A 43 6.08 3.28 -15.66
N ASN A 44 5.10 3.48 -14.78
CA ASN A 44 5.27 4.14 -13.50
C ASN A 44 5.47 3.11 -12.39
N VAL A 45 6.47 2.26 -12.57
CA VAL A 45 6.87 1.21 -11.63
C VAL A 45 8.36 1.36 -11.36
N SER A 46 8.77 1.30 -10.10
CA SER A 46 10.18 1.40 -9.73
C SER A 46 10.60 0.37 -8.68
N ILE A 47 11.89 0.04 -8.66
CA ILE A 47 12.49 -0.82 -7.63
C ILE A 47 12.52 -0.06 -6.30
N CYS A 48 12.15 -0.75 -5.22
CA CYS A 48 12.02 -0.19 -3.88
C CYS A 48 12.83 -0.98 -2.84
N GLU A 49 13.73 -0.31 -2.14
CA GLU A 49 14.52 -0.86 -1.04
C GLU A 49 13.82 -0.62 0.31
N GLY A 50 12.56 -1.07 0.44
CA GLY A 50 11.73 -0.79 1.60
C GLY A 50 10.36 -1.45 1.52
N HIS A 51 9.31 -0.63 1.59
CA HIS A 51 7.93 -1.06 1.46
C HIS A 51 7.23 -0.24 0.37
N CYS A 52 6.32 -0.85 -0.38
CA CYS A 52 5.43 -0.10 -1.22
C CYS A 52 4.41 0.64 -0.35
N VAL A 53 4.07 1.85 -0.76
CA VAL A 53 3.18 2.75 -0.03
C VAL A 53 1.97 3.04 -0.89
N LYS A 54 0.80 3.02 -0.26
CA LYS A 54 -0.45 3.61 -0.76
C LYS A 54 -0.90 4.64 0.26
N TRP A 55 -1.04 5.89 -0.15
CA TRP A 55 -1.42 6.99 0.73
C TRP A 55 -2.53 7.82 0.09
N VAL A 56 -3.70 7.81 0.71
CA VAL A 56 -4.78 8.76 0.45
C VAL A 56 -4.64 9.86 1.49
N ARG A 57 -4.32 11.08 1.04
CA ARG A 57 -4.16 12.24 1.92
C ARG A 57 -5.31 13.19 1.71
N GLN A 58 -5.96 13.67 2.77
CA GLN A 58 -7.07 14.61 2.65
C GLN A 58 -6.80 15.89 3.46
N PRO A 59 -5.83 16.74 3.10
CA PRO A 59 -5.46 17.92 3.91
C PRO A 59 -6.62 18.89 4.21
N GLN A 60 -7.66 18.90 3.37
CA GLN A 60 -8.91 19.63 3.58
C GLN A 60 -10.09 18.75 3.14
N PRO A 61 -11.29 18.90 3.71
CA PRO A 61 -12.48 18.17 3.27
C PRO A 61 -12.68 18.27 1.75
N GLY A 62 -12.88 17.12 1.09
CA GLY A 62 -13.08 17.01 -0.36
C GLY A 62 -11.84 17.21 -1.23
N LYS A 63 -10.67 17.50 -0.65
CA LYS A 63 -9.40 17.64 -1.39
C LYS A 63 -8.51 16.45 -1.08
N GLU A 64 -8.69 15.38 -1.83
CA GLU A 64 -7.90 14.17 -1.71
C GLU A 64 -6.69 14.22 -2.65
N THR A 65 -5.58 13.65 -2.20
CA THR A 65 -4.39 13.37 -3.01
C THR A 65 -4.04 11.91 -2.83
N TYR A 66 -4.02 11.18 -3.93
CA TYR A 66 -3.69 9.75 -3.96
C TYR A 66 -2.24 9.60 -4.38
N ILE A 67 -1.44 8.95 -3.54
CA ILE A 67 0.01 8.80 -3.71
C ILE A 67 0.35 7.30 -3.61
N ARG A 68 1.07 6.80 -4.60
CA ARG A 68 1.69 5.47 -4.59
C ARG A 68 3.18 5.66 -4.77
N THR A 69 3.99 5.14 -3.85
CA THR A 69 5.45 5.34 -3.91
C THR A 69 6.21 4.28 -3.11
N CYS A 70 7.53 4.27 -3.21
CA CYS A 70 8.41 3.55 -2.30
C CYS A 70 8.59 4.30 -0.96
N SER A 71 8.60 3.57 0.16
CA SER A 71 8.75 4.15 1.50
C SER A 71 10.03 4.97 1.68
N THR A 72 11.11 4.64 0.96
CA THR A 72 12.38 5.38 1.01
C THR A 72 12.29 6.79 0.40
N ARG A 73 11.26 7.08 -0.39
CA ARG A 73 11.01 8.39 -1.01
C ARG A 73 10.12 9.29 -0.18
N LEU A 74 9.49 8.75 0.85
CA LEU A 74 8.65 9.51 1.75
C LEU A 74 9.50 10.42 2.64
N LYS A 75 9.13 11.71 2.68
CA LYS A 75 9.73 12.71 3.58
C LYS A 75 8.89 12.90 4.84
N ILE A 76 8.55 11.80 5.52
CA ILE A 76 7.82 11.81 6.80
C ILE A 76 8.61 11.06 7.86
N LYS A 77 8.69 11.62 9.07
CA LYS A 77 9.36 11.02 10.21
C LYS A 77 8.31 10.31 11.08
N MET A 78 8.10 9.02 10.84
CA MET A 78 7.17 8.17 11.58
C MET A 78 7.80 6.79 11.80
N MET A 79 7.38 6.07 12.85
CA MET A 79 7.72 4.65 12.97
C MET A 79 6.94 3.87 11.91
N ILE A 80 7.63 3.39 10.87
CA ILE A 80 7.00 2.63 9.78
C ILE A 80 6.68 1.22 10.28
N ASN A 81 5.39 0.90 10.40
CA ASN A 81 4.88 -0.46 10.61
C ASN A 81 4.19 -0.92 9.31
N ILE A 82 4.14 -2.24 9.04
CA ILE A 82 3.54 -2.84 7.82
C ILE A 82 2.00 -2.83 7.87
N VAL A 83 1.42 -1.77 8.41
CA VAL A 83 -0.02 -1.65 8.65
C VAL A 83 -0.56 -0.40 7.98
N CYS A 84 -1.87 -0.37 7.76
CA CYS A 84 -2.57 0.86 7.41
C CYS A 84 -2.75 1.71 8.67
N VAL A 85 -2.47 3.00 8.56
CA VAL A 85 -2.65 3.99 9.62
C VAL A 85 -3.60 5.07 9.12
N GLU A 86 -4.59 5.40 9.92
CA GLU A 86 -5.55 6.47 9.63
C GLU A 86 -5.04 7.81 10.20
N GLU A 87 -5.23 8.90 9.45
CA GLU A 87 -4.92 10.25 9.90
C GLU A 87 -5.87 10.68 11.05
N SER A 88 -5.29 11.20 12.14
CA SER A 88 -6.02 11.36 13.41
C SER A 88 -6.99 12.55 13.51
N ARG A 89 -7.33 13.23 12.38
CA ARG A 89 -8.26 14.39 12.17
C ARG A 89 -7.59 15.65 11.60
N PRO A 90 -8.32 16.53 10.86
CA PRO A 90 -9.75 16.45 10.47
C PRO A 90 -9.99 15.68 9.17
N SER A 91 -9.01 14.89 8.73
CA SER A 91 -8.93 14.26 7.43
C SER A 91 -9.02 12.75 7.52
N THR A 92 -9.83 12.13 6.66
CA THR A 92 -9.99 10.67 6.47
C THR A 92 -8.85 10.11 5.61
N GLY A 93 -7.62 10.55 5.86
CA GLY A 93 -6.46 10.05 5.14
C GLY A 93 -6.06 8.66 5.64
N GLU A 94 -5.60 7.79 4.74
CA GLU A 94 -5.12 6.45 5.04
C GLU A 94 -3.75 6.26 4.40
N ILE A 95 -2.77 5.79 5.16
CA ILE A 95 -1.45 5.38 4.65
C ILE A 95 -1.19 3.91 4.97
N CYS A 96 -0.91 3.11 3.95
CA CYS A 96 -0.62 1.68 4.06
C CYS A 96 0.78 1.36 3.54
N PHE A 97 1.47 0.44 4.22
CA PHE A 97 2.76 -0.12 3.82
C PHE A 97 2.63 -1.62 3.54
N CYS A 98 3.21 -2.11 2.44
CA CYS A 98 3.19 -3.54 2.08
C CYS A 98 4.51 -3.99 1.44
N LYS A 99 4.78 -5.30 1.42
CA LYS A 99 6.10 -5.88 1.05
C LYS A 99 6.02 -6.96 -0.05
N GLU A 100 5.10 -6.82 -0.99
CA GLU A 100 4.98 -7.69 -2.16
C GLU A 100 5.07 -6.86 -3.46
N THR A 101 5.53 -7.49 -4.55
CA THR A 101 5.66 -6.81 -5.84
C THR A 101 4.31 -6.27 -6.28
N ARG A 102 4.24 -4.94 -6.46
CA ARG A 102 3.06 -4.18 -6.87
C ARG A 102 1.89 -4.29 -5.90
N CYS A 103 2.14 -4.55 -4.62
CA CYS A 103 1.10 -4.66 -3.58
C CYS A 103 0.41 -3.33 -3.24
N ASN A 104 1.03 -2.19 -3.58
CA ASN A 104 0.37 -0.91 -3.54
C ASN A 104 -0.52 -0.69 -4.77
N SER A 105 -0.86 -1.74 -5.52
CA SER A 105 -2.04 -1.82 -6.38
C SER A 105 -3.30 -1.85 -5.51
N ALA A 106 -4.45 -1.51 -6.09
CA ALA A 106 -5.72 -1.74 -5.42
C ALA A 106 -6.17 -3.16 -5.72
N GLU A 107 -5.96 -4.10 -4.82
CA GLU A 107 -6.86 -5.25 -4.78
C GLU A 107 -8.03 -4.83 -3.91
N GLY A 108 -9.17 -4.56 -4.54
CA GLY A 108 -10.43 -4.34 -3.83
C GLY A 108 -10.60 -5.49 -2.84
N TRP A 109 -10.98 -5.17 -1.61
CA TRP A 109 -11.23 -6.17 -0.58
C TRP A 109 -12.14 -7.24 -1.18
N ARG A 110 -11.60 -8.43 -1.43
CA ARG A 110 -12.41 -9.59 -1.79
C ARG A 110 -13.15 -9.97 -0.52
N VAL A 111 -14.27 -9.29 -0.24
CA VAL A 111 -15.17 -9.74 0.80
C VAL A 111 -15.62 -11.12 0.38
N SER A 112 -15.09 -12.13 1.07
CA SER A 112 -15.44 -13.51 0.78
C SER A 112 -16.94 -13.64 1.02
N VAL A 113 -17.70 -14.04 0.01
CA VAL A 113 -19.17 -14.19 0.11
C VAL A 113 -19.52 -15.14 1.26
N LEU A 114 -18.66 -16.12 1.56
CA LEU A 114 -18.78 -16.99 2.73
C LEU A 114 -18.73 -16.23 4.07
N ALA A 115 -17.92 -15.17 4.19
CA ALA A 115 -17.83 -14.38 5.40
C ALA A 115 -19.11 -13.55 5.63
N LEU A 116 -19.72 -13.03 4.56
CA LEU A 116 -21.03 -12.37 4.62
C LEU A 116 -22.14 -13.36 4.99
N ILE A 117 -22.15 -14.56 4.39
CA ILE A 117 -23.12 -15.61 4.73
C ILE A 117 -22.94 -16.06 6.18
N CYS A 118 -21.71 -16.30 6.65
CA CYS A 118 -21.45 -16.67 8.04
C CYS A 118 -21.92 -15.59 9.03
N ALA A 119 -21.66 -14.31 8.74
CA ALA A 119 -22.15 -13.22 9.57
C ALA A 119 -23.68 -13.24 9.65
N LEU A 120 -24.38 -13.34 8.51
CA LEU A 120 -25.85 -13.39 8.46
C LEU A 120 -26.44 -14.60 9.19
N VAL A 121 -25.83 -15.78 9.07
CA VAL A 121 -26.27 -16.99 9.79
C VAL A 121 -26.07 -16.83 11.29
N LEU A 122 -24.92 -16.33 11.74
CA LEU A 122 -24.67 -16.08 13.17
C LEU A 122 -25.61 -15.01 13.75
N PHE A 123 -25.96 -13.97 12.99
CA PHE A 123 -26.95 -12.98 13.41
C PHE A 123 -28.35 -13.60 13.60
N ASN A 124 -28.76 -14.51 12.71
CA ASN A 124 -30.06 -15.17 12.82
C ASN A 124 -30.14 -16.19 13.96
N GLU A 125 -29.02 -16.83 14.35
CA GLU A 125 -28.98 -17.80 15.46
C GLU A 125 -28.92 -17.14 16.86
N LEU A 126 -28.62 -15.84 16.93
CA LEU A 126 -28.62 -15.06 18.17
C LEU A 126 -29.93 -14.27 18.42
N THR A 127 -30.90 -14.36 17.51
CA THR A 127 -32.21 -13.68 17.62
C THR A 127 -33.32 -14.71 17.86
#